data_AF-A0A539EDK1-F1
#
_entry.id   AF-A0A539EDK1-F1
#
_cell.length_a   1.000
_cell.length_b   1.000
_cell.length_c   1.000
_cell.angle_alpha   90.00
_cell.angle_beta   90.00
_cell.angle_gamma   90.00
#
_symmetry.space_group_name_H-M   'P 1'
#
loop_
_entity.id
_entity.type
_entity.pdbx_description
1 polymer ?
#
loop_
_entity_poly.entity_id
_entity_poly.type
_entity_poly.pdbx_seq_one_letter_code
_entity_poly.pdbx_strand_id
1 'polypeptide(L)' 'MRRKHKAKAKPDGRVLGDYLRAHPGAAAVLHKHGVSVCSGCYITLFSSPEKAAAYHAVPDPAAFARDLRRAVARKRR' A
#
# COMPACT_ATOMS: atom_id res chain seq x y z
N MET A 1 -13.93 10.55 -29.57
CA MET A 1 -14.12 10.33 -28.11
C MET A 1 -12.77 10.28 -27.40
N ARG A 2 -12.37 11.33 -26.68
CA ARG A 2 -11.08 11.40 -25.95
C ARG A 2 -11.13 10.48 -24.72
N ARG A 3 -10.46 9.32 -24.78
CA ARG A 3 -10.21 8.47 -23.61
C ARG A 3 -9.32 9.25 -22.64
N LYS A 4 -9.90 9.83 -21.57
CA LYS A 4 -9.14 10.43 -20.47
C LYS A 4 -8.35 9.32 -19.79
N HIS A 5 -7.07 9.18 -20.12
CA HIS A 5 -6.14 8.33 -19.37
C HIS A 5 -6.10 8.86 -17.94
N LYS A 6 -6.78 8.19 -16.99
CA LYS A 6 -6.63 8.49 -15.56
C LYS A 6 -5.15 8.28 -15.23
N ALA A 7 -4.45 9.36 -14.89
CA ALA A 7 -3.07 9.32 -14.45
C ALA A 7 -2.94 8.28 -13.34
N LYS A 8 -2.24 7.18 -13.62
CA LYS A 8 -1.86 6.23 -12.57
C LYS A 8 -0.94 7.00 -11.63
N ALA A 9 -1.36 7.17 -10.38
CA ALA A 9 -0.53 7.82 -9.38
C ALA A 9 0.82 7.11 -9.35
N LYS A 10 1.91 7.87 -9.51
CA LYS A 10 3.26 7.30 -9.42
C LYS A 10 3.46 6.75 -8.01
N PRO A 11 4.08 5.57 -7.85
CA PRO A 11 4.51 5.11 -6.54
C PRO A 11 5.46 6.14 -5.95
N ASP A 12 5.27 6.50 -4.68
CA ASP A 12 5.98 7.57 -3.99
C ASP A 12 7.40 7.17 -3.54
N GLY A 13 7.90 6.01 -4.01
CA GLY A 13 9.22 5.47 -3.71
C GLY A 13 9.37 4.93 -2.29
N ARG A 14 8.34 5.04 -1.45
CA ARG A 14 8.35 4.57 -0.06
C ARG A 14 8.11 3.07 0.04
N VAL A 15 8.73 2.45 1.04
CA VAL A 15 8.50 1.03 1.36
C VAL A 15 7.43 0.88 2.43
N LEU A 16 6.78 -0.27 2.53
CA LEU A 16 5.68 -0.49 3.50
C LEU A 16 6.06 -0.18 4.96
N GLY A 17 7.32 -0.38 5.34
CA GLY A 17 7.83 0.01 6.65
C GLY A 17 7.67 1.51 6.94
N ASP A 18 7.88 2.37 5.94
CA ASP A 18 7.72 3.82 6.08
C ASP A 18 6.26 4.20 6.31
N TYR A 19 5.35 3.52 5.61
CA TYR A 19 3.90 3.70 5.76
C TYR A 19 3.44 3.32 7.17
N LEU A 20 3.88 2.17 7.67
CA LEU A 20 3.56 1.69 9.02
C LEU A 20 4.12 2.61 10.11
N ARG A 21 5.36 3.08 9.94
CA ARG A 21 6.01 3.98 10.90
C ARG A 21 5.31 5.34 10.99
N ALA A 22 4.92 5.91 9.85
CA ALA A 22 4.30 7.23 9.80
C ALA A 22 2.80 7.21 10.16
N HIS A 23 2.11 6.12 9.81
CA HIS A 23 0.66 5.99 9.93
C HIS A 23 0.27 4.61 10.47
N PRO A 24 0.03 4.48 11.79
CA PRO A 24 -0.41 3.21 12.39
C PRO A 24 -1.66 2.61 11.74
N GLY A 25 -2.55 3.44 11.18
CA GLY A 25 -3.73 3.00 10.43
C GLY A 25 -3.41 2.26 9.11
N ALA A 26 -2.17 2.31 8.61
CA ALA A 26 -1.73 1.51 7.48
C ALA A 26 -1.73 0.00 7.82
N ALA A 27 -1.52 -0.37 9.08
CA ALA A 27 -1.57 -1.77 9.52
C ALA A 27 -2.96 -2.39 9.29
N ALA A 28 -4.04 -1.62 9.57
CA ALA A 28 -5.40 -2.08 9.32
C ALA A 28 -5.69 -2.29 7.84
N VAL A 29 -5.11 -1.47 6.95
CA VAL A 29 -5.24 -1.65 5.50
C VAL A 29 -4.50 -2.90 5.04
N LEU A 30 -3.28 -3.11 5.52
CA LEU A 30 -2.49 -4.31 5.20
C LEU A 30 -3.24 -5.58 5.58
N HIS A 31 -3.73 -5.66 6.82
CA HIS A 31 -4.53 -6.79 7.30
C HIS A 31 -5.81 -6.99 6.47
N LYS A 32 -6.55 -5.92 6.15
CA LYS A 32 -7.77 -5.99 5.32
C LYS A 32 -7.51 -6.63 3.94
N HIS A 33 -6.34 -6.37 3.36
CA HIS A 33 -5.97 -6.87 2.03
C HIS A 33 -5.15 -8.16 2.09
N GLY A 34 -5.05 -8.81 3.25
CA GLY A 34 -4.33 -10.09 3.42
C GLY A 34 -2.82 -9.95 3.48
N VAL A 35 -2.28 -8.73 3.51
CA VAL A 35 -0.85 -8.47 3.66
C VAL A 35 -0.49 -8.56 5.13
N SER A 36 0.01 -9.72 5.54
CA SER A 36 0.42 -9.94 6.93
C SER A 36 1.89 -9.60 7.10
N VAL A 37 2.19 -8.73 8.06
CA VAL A 37 3.57 -8.40 8.47
C VAL A 37 3.93 -9.27 9.67
N CYS A 38 4.54 -10.43 9.41
CA CYS A 38 5.16 -11.24 10.47
C CYS A 38 6.62 -10.80 10.70
N SER A 39 7.21 -11.21 11.82
CA SER A 39 8.61 -10.94 12.18
C SER A 39 9.63 -11.40 11.11
N GLY A 40 9.24 -12.31 10.20
CA GLY A 40 10.04 -12.74 9.05
C GLY A 40 9.73 -12.03 7.72
N CYS A 41 8.71 -11.17 7.65
CA CYS A 41 8.31 -10.49 6.41
C CYS A 41 9.16 -9.25 6.11
N TYR A 42 10.48 -9.33 6.29
CA TYR A 42 11.44 -8.27 5.92
C TYR A 42 11.24 -7.89 4.44
N ILE A 43 11.11 -8.87 3.56
CA ILE A 43 10.85 -8.64 2.13
C ILE A 43 9.62 -7.75 1.92
N THR A 44 8.55 -7.93 2.70
CA THR A 44 7.31 -7.14 2.57
C THR A 44 7.50 -5.71 3.09
N LEU A 45 8.17 -5.56 4.24
CA LEU A 45 8.40 -4.25 4.86
C LEU A 45 9.31 -3.34 4.03
N PHE A 46 10.31 -3.93 3.35
CA PHE A 46 11.27 -3.21 2.52
C PHE A 46 10.88 -3.21 1.03
N SER A 47 9.67 -3.67 0.70
CA SER A 47 9.12 -3.62 -0.65
C SER A 47 8.21 -2.41 -0.85
N SER A 48 8.08 -2.00 -2.11
CA SER A 48 7.00 -1.09 -2.51
C SER A 48 5.64 -1.76 -2.27
N PRO A 49 4.56 -0.97 -2.10
CA PRO A 49 3.21 -1.51 -1.95
C PRO A 49 2.83 -2.48 -3.09
N GLU A 50 3.23 -2.20 -4.33
CA GLU A 50 2.93 -3.05 -5.47
C GLU A 50 3.63 -4.41 -5.38
N LYS A 51 4.91 -4.42 -5.01
CA LYS A 51 5.66 -5.66 -4.82
C LYS A 51 5.11 -6.48 -3.66
N ALA A 52 4.77 -5.82 -2.56
CA ALA A 52 4.13 -6.48 -1.42
C ALA A 52 2.77 -7.10 -1.81
N ALA A 53 1.95 -6.38 -2.59
CA ALA A 53 0.70 -6.93 -3.10
C ALA A 53 0.90 -8.17 -3.97
N ALA A 54 1.96 -8.19 -4.78
CA ALA A 54 2.31 -9.36 -5.60
C ALA A 54 2.77 -10.56 -4.74
N TYR A 55 3.64 -10.35 -3.75
CA TYR A 55 4.12 -11.43 -2.87
C TYR A 55 3.01 -12.07 -2.06
N HIS A 56 2.00 -11.29 -1.67
CA HIS A 56 0.86 -11.76 -0.88
C HIS A 56 -0.36 -12.12 -1.74
N ALA A 57 -0.19 -12.17 -3.07
CA ALA A 57 -1.27 -12.49 -4.02
C ALA A 57 -2.57 -11.71 -3.76
N VAL A 58 -2.45 -10.40 -3.47
CA VAL A 58 -3.60 -9.55 -3.16
C VAL A 58 -4.58 -9.57 -4.33
N PRO A 59 -5.86 -9.96 -4.14
CA PRO A 59 -6.82 -10.14 -5.23
C PRO A 59 -7.10 -8.87 -6.05
N ASP A 60 -7.09 -7.70 -5.40
CA ASP A 60 -7.25 -6.40 -6.04
C ASP A 60 -6.14 -5.41 -5.61
N PRO A 61 -4.99 -5.42 -6.30
CA PRO A 61 -3.87 -4.52 -5.99
C PRO A 61 -4.23 -3.04 -6.15
N ALA A 62 -5.20 -2.71 -7.01
CA ALA A 62 -5.60 -1.32 -7.24
C ALA A 62 -6.44 -0.79 -6.06
N ALA A 63 -7.33 -1.61 -5.51
CA ALA A 63 -8.05 -1.29 -4.28
C ALA A 63 -7.10 -1.16 -3.09
N PHE A 64 -6.12 -2.06 -2.95
CA PHE A 64 -5.09 -1.97 -1.92
C PHE A 64 -4.33 -0.64 -1.98
N ALA A 65 -3.78 -0.28 -3.14
CA ALA A 65 -3.03 0.96 -3.30
C ALA A 65 -3.89 2.22 -3.06
N ARG A 66 -5.19 2.17 -3.37
CA ARG A 66 -6.12 3.28 -3.09
C ARG A 66 -6.39 3.42 -1.59
N ASP A 67 -6.64 2.31 -0.90
CA ASP A 67 -6.94 2.31 0.53
C ASP A 67 -5.70 2.73 1.34
N LEU A 68 -4.51 2.27 0.96
CA LEU A 68 -3.25 2.65 1.59
C LEU A 68 -2.99 4.15 1.46
N ARG A 69 -3.19 4.71 0.25
CA ARG A 69 -3.09 6.17 0.01
C ARG A 69 -4.10 6.98 0.84
N ARG A 70 -5.33 6.48 0.99
CA ARG A 70 -6.34 7.13 1.84
C ARG A 70 -5.95 7.11 3.31
N ALA A 71 -5.40 5.99 3.79
CA ALA A 71 -4.96 5.87 5.18
C ALA A 71 -3.85 6.87 5.54
N VAL A 72 -2.91 7.11 4.62
CA VAL A 72 -1.84 8.10 4.86
C VAL A 72 -2.26 9.54 4.65
N ALA A 73 -3.19 9.82 3.73
CA ALA A 73 -3.67 11.18 3.46
C ALA A 73 -4.47 11.79 4.63
N ARG A 74 -5.06 10.95 5.51
CA ARG A 74 -5.92 11.39 6.61
C ARG A 74 -5.20 12.11 7.77
N LYS A 75 -3.87 12.22 7.75
CA LYS A 75 -3.07 12.88 8.82
C LYS A 75 -2.61 14.32 8.48
N ARG A 76 -3.28 15.01 7.56
CA ARG A 76 -3.18 16.48 7.40
C ARG A 76 -4.35 17.15 8.15
N ARG A 77 -4.37 17.04 9.47
CA ARG A 77 -5.13 17.91 10.36
C ARG A 77 -4.45 17.91 11.72
#